data_AF-B5KFB7-F1
#
_entry.id   AF-B5KFB7-F1
#
_cell.length_a   1.000
_cell.length_b   1.000
_cell.length_c   1.000
_cell.angle_alpha   90.00
_cell.angle_beta   90.00
_cell.angle_gamma   90.00
#
_symmetry.space_group_name_H-M   'P 1'
#
loop_
_entity.id
_entity.type
_entity.pdbx_description
1 polymer ?
#
loop_
_entity_poly.entity_id
_entity_poly.type
_entity_poly.pdbx_seq_one_letter_code
_entity_poly.pdbx_strand_id
1 'polypeptide(L)'
;WNEYGWDKVSNLLYVDQPIGTGFSYSSDKHDIRHNEEGVSNDLYDFLQAFFEEHPQFADNDFYITGESYAGHYIPAFAARVHRGNKAKEGIHIKLRDLPLVM
;
A
#
# COMPACT_ATOMS: atom_id res chain seq x y z
N TRP A 1 21.13 2.90 13.29
CA TRP A 1 20.51 4.24 13.26
C TRP A 1 21.07 4.94 12.02
N ASN A 2 20.22 5.39 11.09
CA ASN A 2 20.67 6.00 9.84
C ASN A 2 20.48 7.53 9.93
N GLU A 3 21.54 8.30 9.70
CA GLU A 3 21.50 9.76 9.77
C GLU A 3 20.64 10.40 8.67
N TYR A 4 20.35 9.67 7.59
CA TYR A 4 19.55 10.13 6.44
C TYR A 4 18.30 9.25 6.23
N GLY A 5 17.85 8.55 7.26
CA GLY A 5 16.66 7.70 7.20
C GLY A 5 15.38 8.51 6.98
N TRP A 6 14.45 7.98 6.17
CA TRP A 6 13.17 8.63 5.87
C TRP A 6 12.24 8.68 7.10
N ASP A 7 12.53 7.88 8.13
CA ASP A 7 11.86 7.85 9.43
C ASP A 7 12.06 9.14 10.24
N LYS A 8 13.04 9.98 9.86
CA LYS A 8 13.26 11.29 10.50
C LYS A 8 12.18 12.33 10.20
N VAL A 9 11.46 12.17 9.09
CA VAL A 9 10.48 13.16 8.60
C VAL A 9 9.12 12.55 8.28
N SER A 10 8.98 11.23 8.37
CA SER A 10 7.76 10.51 8.02
C SER A 10 7.57 9.27 8.88
N ASN A 11 6.31 8.82 9.00
CA ASN A 11 6.00 7.47 9.46
C ASN A 11 6.18 6.50 8.28
N LEU A 12 7.00 5.46 8.45
CA LEU A 12 7.24 4.46 7.41
C LEU A 12 6.49 3.18 7.69
N LEU A 13 5.76 2.69 6.68
CA LEU A 13 5.10 1.39 6.67
C LEU A 13 5.71 0.54 5.56
N TYR A 14 6.36 -0.55 5.93
CA TYR A 14 6.93 -1.52 4.99
C TYR A 14 5.98 -2.71 4.89
N VAL A 15 5.60 -3.06 3.66
CA VAL A 15 4.65 -4.14 3.39
C VAL A 15 5.29 -5.14 2.43
N ASP A 16 5.50 -6.36 2.90
CA ASP A 16 5.90 -7.47 2.04
C ASP A 16 4.69 -7.93 1.22
N GLN A 17 4.75 -7.72 -0.09
CA GLN A 17 3.66 -8.07 -1.01
C GLN A 17 4.23 -8.52 -2.37
N PRO A 18 3.51 -9.38 -3.11
CA PRO A 18 2.24 -10.04 -2.78
C PRO A 18 2.41 -11.27 -1.88
N ILE A 19 1.30 -11.96 -1.54
CA ILE A 19 1.31 -13.24 -0.81
C ILE A 19 2.33 -14.20 -1.46
N GLY A 20 3.24 -14.73 -0.65
CA GLY A 20 4.40 -15.52 -1.06
C GLY A 20 5.73 -14.75 -0.99
N THR A 21 5.72 -13.45 -0.71
CA THR A 21 6.92 -12.61 -0.57
C THR A 21 7.25 -12.38 0.91
N GLY A 22 8.51 -12.61 1.31
CA GLY A 22 8.98 -12.31 2.66
C GLY A 22 8.19 -13.05 3.74
N PHE A 23 7.57 -12.29 4.65
CA PHE A 23 6.74 -12.83 5.74
C PHE A 23 5.23 -12.96 5.40
N SER A 24 4.80 -12.53 4.21
CA SER A 24 3.40 -12.66 3.78
C SER A 24 3.16 -14.04 3.19
N TYR A 25 2.42 -14.92 3.90
CA TYR A 25 2.12 -16.29 3.44
C TYR A 25 0.64 -16.66 3.62
N SER A 26 0.16 -17.57 2.77
CA SER A 26 -1.12 -18.28 2.93
C SER A 26 -0.88 -19.78 2.86
N SER A 27 -1.69 -20.55 3.59
CA SER A 27 -1.76 -22.01 3.45
C SER A 27 -2.59 -22.47 2.25
N ASP A 28 -3.36 -21.56 1.63
CA ASP A 28 -4.13 -21.81 0.42
C ASP A 28 -3.40 -21.23 -0.81
N LYS A 29 -3.18 -22.08 -1.81
CA LYS A 29 -2.54 -21.67 -3.07
C LYS A 29 -3.45 -20.79 -3.93
N HIS A 30 -4.76 -20.80 -3.68
CA HIS A 30 -5.73 -19.96 -4.39
C HIS A 30 -5.61 -18.47 -4.03
N ASP A 31 -4.96 -18.15 -2.91
CA ASP A 31 -4.72 -16.76 -2.49
C ASP A 31 -3.53 -16.11 -3.20
N ILE A 32 -2.74 -16.88 -3.94
CA ILE A 32 -1.62 -16.35 -4.72
C ILE A 32 -2.19 -15.56 -5.89
N ARG A 33 -1.96 -14.25 -5.89
CA ARG A 33 -2.39 -13.38 -6.98
C ARG A 33 -1.48 -13.53 -8.19
N HIS A 34 -2.10 -13.60 -9.35
CA HIS A 34 -1.40 -13.79 -10.63
C HIS A 34 -1.46 -12.56 -11.55
N ASN A 35 -2.03 -11.44 -11.08
CA ASN A 35 -2.11 -10.18 -11.82
C ASN A 35 -2.07 -8.96 -10.89
N GLU A 36 -1.77 -7.79 -11.45
CA GLU A 36 -1.64 -6.53 -10.74
C GLU A 36 -2.96 -6.07 -10.09
N GLU A 37 -4.11 -6.42 -10.67
CA GLU A 37 -5.41 -6.08 -10.11
C GLU A 37 -5.64 -6.78 -8.76
N GLY A 38 -5.39 -8.09 -8.69
CA GLY A 38 -5.50 -8.85 -7.45
C GLY A 38 -4.56 -8.33 -6.37
N VAL A 39 -3.30 -8.05 -6.74
CA VAL A 39 -2.32 -7.46 -5.81
C VAL A 39 -2.78 -6.09 -5.30
N SER A 40 -3.34 -5.25 -6.19
CA SER A 40 -3.83 -3.93 -5.80
C SER A 40 -5.03 -3.99 -4.84
N ASN A 41 -5.89 -4.99 -4.98
CA ASN A 41 -7.03 -5.20 -4.09
C ASN A 41 -6.58 -5.69 -2.73
N ASP A 42 -5.68 -6.68 -2.66
CA ASP A 42 -5.16 -7.18 -1.38
C ASP A 42 -4.43 -6.07 -0.60
N LEU A 43 -3.64 -5.23 -1.29
CA LEU A 43 -2.97 -4.11 -0.66
C LEU A 43 -3.95 -3.02 -0.19
N TYR A 44 -5.06 -2.84 -0.90
CA TYR A 44 -6.13 -1.92 -0.48
C TYR A 44 -6.81 -2.42 0.78
N ASP A 45 -7.19 -3.70 0.80
CA ASP A 45 -7.85 -4.32 1.95
C ASP A 45 -6.94 -4.29 3.19
N PHE A 46 -5.63 -4.54 3.01
CA PHE A 46 -4.64 -4.35 4.07
C PHE A 46 -4.63 -2.91 4.60
N LEU A 47 -4.60 -1.89 3.73
CA LEU A 47 -4.61 -0.49 4.19
C LEU A 47 -5.89 -0.11 4.92
N GLN A 48 -7.04 -0.62 4.47
CA GLN A 48 -8.31 -0.40 5.14
C GLN A 48 -8.27 -0.96 6.57
N ALA A 49 -7.86 -2.22 6.73
CA ALA A 49 -7.70 -2.84 8.05
C ALA A 49 -6.65 -2.10 8.92
N PHE A 50 -5.54 -1.66 8.31
CA PHE A 50 -4.49 -0.91 9.03
C PHE A 50 -5.03 0.42 9.58
N PHE A 51 -5.79 1.18 8.80
CA PHE A 51 -6.37 2.44 9.27
C PHE A 51 -7.55 2.26 10.23
N GLU A 52 -8.25 1.13 10.18
CA GLU A 52 -9.24 0.76 11.20
C GLU A 52 -8.59 0.49 12.56
N GLU A 53 -7.48 -0.24 12.59
CA GLU A 53 -6.72 -0.52 13.82
C GLU A 53 -5.89 0.68 14.30
N HIS A 54 -5.49 1.57 13.38
CA HIS A 54 -4.68 2.75 13.67
C HIS A 54 -5.30 4.04 13.12
N PRO A 55 -6.49 4.43 13.63
CA PRO A 55 -7.25 5.57 13.11
C PRO A 55 -6.50 6.90 13.21
N GLN A 56 -5.53 7.02 14.13
CA GLN A 56 -4.68 8.21 14.26
C GLN A 56 -3.85 8.52 13.00
N PHE A 57 -3.63 7.54 12.11
CA PHE A 57 -2.88 7.74 10.87
C PHE A 57 -3.76 8.01 9.65
N ALA A 58 -5.07 7.75 9.72
CA ALA A 58 -5.99 7.90 8.59
C ALA A 58 -6.09 9.35 8.09
N ASP A 59 -5.83 10.32 8.97
CA ASP A 59 -5.87 11.75 8.65
C ASP A 59 -4.58 12.30 8.04
N ASN A 60 -3.50 11.52 8.01
CA ASN A 60 -2.22 11.96 7.45
C ASN A 60 -2.23 11.94 5.92
N ASP A 61 -1.40 12.79 5.32
CA ASP A 61 -1.08 12.67 3.90
C ASP A 61 -0.35 11.34 3.66
N PHE A 62 -0.85 10.57 2.69
CA PHE A 62 -0.35 9.24 2.37
C PHE A 62 0.41 9.27 1.06
N TYR A 63 1.60 8.67 1.07
CA TYR A 63 2.50 8.57 -0.07
C TYR A 63 2.86 7.11 -0.31
N ILE A 64 2.95 6.72 -1.58
CA ILE A 64 3.34 5.37 -1.98
C ILE A 64 4.66 5.48 -2.73
N THR A 65 5.63 4.67 -2.33
CA THR A 65 6.96 4.62 -2.95
C THR A 65 7.40 3.16 -3.10
N GLY A 66 8.36 2.91 -3.98
CA GLY A 66 8.91 1.59 -4.26
C GLY A 66 9.82 1.66 -5.48
N GLU A 67 10.61 0.60 -5.68
CA GLU A 67 11.63 0.49 -6.73
C GLU A 67 11.33 -0.74 -7.63
N SER A 68 11.90 -0.76 -8.85
CA SER A 68 11.83 -1.91 -9.76
C SER A 68 10.37 -2.24 -10.18
N TYR A 69 9.90 -3.47 -9.98
CA TYR A 69 8.54 -3.87 -10.37
C TYR A 69 7.44 -3.13 -9.59
N ALA A 70 7.79 -2.45 -8.50
CA ALA A 70 6.87 -1.51 -7.84
C ALA A 70 6.40 -0.40 -8.80
N GLY A 71 7.16 -0.08 -9.87
CA GLY A 71 6.71 0.79 -10.94
C GLY A 71 5.43 0.32 -11.65
N HIS A 72 5.11 -0.97 -11.64
CA HIS A 72 3.83 -1.51 -12.12
C HIS A 72 2.75 -1.53 -11.01
N TYR A 73 3.14 -1.88 -9.78
CA TYR A 73 2.21 -1.97 -8.66
C TYR A 73 1.70 -0.61 -8.17
N ILE A 74 2.57 0.40 -8.11
CA ILE A 74 2.22 1.73 -7.58
C ILE A 74 1.10 2.38 -8.40
N PRO A 75 1.15 2.45 -9.75
CA PRO A 75 0.05 3.01 -10.53
C PRO A 75 -1.25 2.21 -10.41
N ALA A 76 -1.18 0.87 -10.41
CA ALA A 76 -2.35 0.02 -10.25
C ALA A 76 -3.01 0.24 -8.88
N PHE A 77 -2.20 0.34 -7.84
CA PHE A 77 -2.66 0.56 -6.48
C PHE A 77 -3.21 1.98 -6.26
N ALA A 78 -2.53 3.00 -6.76
CA ALA A 78 -3.01 4.38 -6.73
C ALA A 78 -4.38 4.51 -7.42
N ALA A 79 -4.56 3.84 -8.57
CA ALA A 79 -5.85 3.80 -9.27
C ALA A 79 -6.95 3.11 -8.44
N ARG A 80 -6.62 2.00 -7.75
CA ARG A 80 -7.55 1.30 -6.84
C ARG A 80 -7.97 2.18 -5.66
N VAL A 81 -7.03 2.87 -5.02
CA VAL A 81 -7.29 3.82 -3.92
C VAL A 81 -8.18 4.96 -4.40
N HIS A 82 -7.87 5.56 -5.55
CA HIS A 82 -8.67 6.63 -6.13
C HIS A 82 -10.11 6.20 -6.41
N ARG A 83 -10.30 4.99 -6.95
CA ARG A 83 -11.62 4.41 -7.19
C ARG A 83 -12.40 4.20 -5.89
N GLY A 84 -11.76 3.61 -4.88
CA GLY A 84 -12.37 3.38 -3.55
C GLY A 84 -12.82 4.68 -2.90
N ASN A 85 -11.96 5.71 -2.91
CA ASN A 85 -12.28 7.04 -2.40
C ASN A 85 -13.49 7.67 -3.12
N LYS A 86 -13.54 7.57 -4.46
CA LYS A 86 -14.65 8.11 -5.26
C LYS A 86 -15.97 7.37 -5.00
N ALA A 87 -15.90 6.06 -4.80
CA ALA A 87 -17.04 5.21 -4.47
C ALA A 87 -17.46 5.31 -2.98
N LYS A 88 -16.67 5.99 -2.14
CA LYS A 88 -16.82 6.04 -0.67
C LYS A 88 -16.77 4.65 -0.04
N GLU A 89 -15.89 3.79 -0.57
CA GLU A 89 -15.61 2.46 -0.02
C GLU A 89 -14.63 2.57 1.15
N GLY A 90 -15.08 2.25 2.36
CA GLY A 90 -14.21 2.22 3.54
C GLY A 90 -13.70 3.59 3.99
N ILE A 91 -12.56 3.59 4.68
CA ILE A 91 -11.85 4.78 5.16
C ILE A 91 -11.24 5.53 3.97
N HIS A 92 -11.48 6.85 3.94
CA HIS A 92 -10.93 7.73 2.92
C HIS A 92 -9.41 7.92 3.10
N ILE A 93 -8.63 7.57 2.09
CA ILE A 93 -7.17 7.67 2.13
C ILE A 93 -6.73 8.96 1.42
N LYS A 94 -5.99 9.84 2.12
CA LYS A 94 -5.48 11.11 1.56
C LYS A 94 -4.22 10.89 0.72
N LEU A 95 -4.37 10.16 -0.39
CA LEU A 95 -3.30 9.90 -1.34
C LEU A 95 -2.83 11.21 -2.00
N ARG A 96 -1.54 11.51 -1.90
CA ARG A 96 -0.89 12.65 -2.56
C ARG A 96 0.03 12.18 -3.69
N ASP A 97 0.24 13.03 -4.69
CA ASP A 97 1.12 12.74 -5.82
C ASP A 97 2.61 12.93 -5.45
N LEU A 98 3.42 11.88 -5.74
CA LEU A 98 4.90 11.70 -5.72
C LEU A 98 5.64 11.58 -4.36
N PRO A 99 6.68 10.69 -4.24
CA PRO A 99 7.69 10.39 -5.27
C PRO A 99 7.77 8.94 -5.79
N LEU A 100 7.79 8.85 -7.13
CA LEU A 100 8.46 7.81 -7.91
C LEU A 100 9.93 7.76 -7.52
N VAL A 101 10.45 6.57 -7.27
CA VAL A 101 11.90 6.32 -7.28
C VAL A 101 12.16 5.27 -8.35
N MET A 102 12.95 5.67 -9.36
CA MET A 102 13.39 4.81 -10.48
C MET A 102 14.23 3.65 -9.98
#